data_AF-A0A8J7QU04-F1
#
_entry.id   AF-A0A8J7QU04-F1
#
_cell.length_a   1.000
_cell.length_b   1.000
_cell.length_c   1.000
_cell.angle_alpha   90.00
_cell.angle_beta   90.00
_cell.angle_gamma   90.00
#
_symmetry.space_group_name_H-M   'P 1'
#
loop_
_entity.id
_entity.type
_entity.pdbx_description
1 polymer ?
#
loop_
_entity_poly.entity_id
_entity_poly.type
_entity_poly.pdbx_seq_one_letter_code
_entity_poly.pdbx_strand_id
1 'polypeptide(L)' 'MTYMVKKTTVLLREDVYQALKEKAGAKKISSLINEILIEYFAKKESMFGTMKRVDVADLRDHRERL' A
#
# COMPACT_ATOMS: atom_id res chain seq x y z
N MET A 1 18.00 -0.53 -1.58
CA MET A 1 17.20 -0.77 -2.79
C MET A 1 16.89 0.58 -3.42
N THR A 2 17.53 0.95 -4.53
CA THR A 2 17.30 2.26 -5.17
C THR A 2 16.08 2.14 -6.07
N TYR A 3 14.95 2.74 -5.69
CA TYR A 3 13.74 2.72 -6.50
C TYR A 3 13.87 3.70 -7.68
N MET A 4 13.41 3.29 -8.86
CA MET A 4 13.42 4.15 -10.05
C MET A 4 12.25 5.14 -9.98
N VAL A 5 12.54 6.44 -9.84
CA VAL A 5 11.51 7.48 -9.78
C VAL A 5 11.02 7.80 -11.20
N LYS A 6 9.70 7.74 -11.44
CA LYS A 6 9.08 8.24 -12.67
C LYS A 6 8.34 9.55 -12.38
N LYS A 7 8.61 10.58 -13.20
CA LYS A 7 7.89 11.85 -13.14
C LYS A 7 6.62 11.76 -13.97
N THR A 8 5.50 12.10 -13.35
CA THR A 8 4.17 12.09 -13.98
C THR A 8 3.43 13.35 -13.56
N THR A 9 2.70 13.95 -14.50
CA THR A 9 1.78 15.05 -14.21
C THR A 9 0.42 14.47 -13.83
N VAL A 10 -0.15 14.92 -12.71
CA VAL A 10 -1.47 14.51 -12.25
C VAL A 10 -2.34 15.75 -12.12
N LEU A 11 -3.55 15.70 -12.66
CA LEU A 11 -4.55 16.74 -12.47
C LEU A 11 -5.26 16.50 -11.15
N LEU A 12 -5.21 17.49 -10.26
CA LEU A 12 -5.88 17.48 -8.98
C LEU A 12 -6.97 18.54 -9.00
N ARG A 13 -8.08 18.28 -8.31
CA ARG A 13 -9.03 19.35 -8.02
C ARG A 13 -8.37 20.36 -7.08
N GLU A 14 -8.76 21.61 -7.20
CA GLU A 14 -8.15 22.71 -6.45
C GLU A 14 -8.25 22.52 -4.93
N ASP A 15 -9.40 22.06 -4.44
CA ASP A 15 -9.63 21.72 -3.02
C ASP A 15 -8.63 20.69 -2.50
N VAL A 16 -8.40 19.63 -3.29
CA VAL A 16 -7.47 18.55 -2.95
C VAL A 16 -6.03 19.05 -2.99
N TYR A 17 -5.68 19.87 -3.99
CA TYR A 17 -4.33 20.42 -4.11
C TYR A 17 -3.98 21.32 -2.92
N GLN A 18 -4.89 22.21 -2.50
CA GLN A 18 -4.67 23.07 -1.33
C GLN A 18 -4.53 22.25 -0.06
N ALA A 19 -5.40 21.27 0.18
CA ALA A 19 -5.29 20.39 1.35
C ALA A 19 -3.96 19.62 1.40
N LEU A 20 -3.47 19.13 0.26
CA LEU A 20 -2.16 18.48 0.17
C LEU A 20 -1.01 19.47 0.43
N LYS A 21 -1.13 20.70 -0.08
CA LYS A 21 -0.14 21.75 0.09
C LYS A 21 -0.05 22.24 1.54
N GLU A 22 -1.17 22.39 2.23
CA GLU A 22 -1.22 22.73 3.66
C GLU A 22 -0.56 21.64 4.52
N LYS A 23 -0.81 20.37 4.18
CA LYS A 23 -0.32 19.23 4.96
C LYS A 23 1.15 18.90 4.72
N ALA A 24 1.62 18.94 3.47
CA ALA A 24 3.00 18.56 3.10
C ALA A 24 3.95 19.77 3.00
N GLY A 25 3.43 20.96 2.77
CA GLY A 25 4.20 22.10 2.27
C GLY A 25 4.57 21.95 0.78
N ALA A 26 4.94 23.07 0.14
CA ALA A 26 5.10 23.14 -1.31
C ALA A 26 6.14 22.18 -1.92
N LYS A 27 7.14 21.74 -1.15
CA LYS A 27 8.26 20.91 -1.64
C LYS A 27 8.07 19.41 -1.43
N LYS A 28 7.07 18.97 -0.66
CA LYS A 28 6.90 17.54 -0.28
C LYS A 28 5.62 16.89 -0.79
N ILE A 29 4.87 17.56 -1.65
CA ILE A 29 3.60 17.05 -2.20
C ILE A 29 3.79 15.67 -2.86
N SER A 30 4.87 15.47 -3.62
CA SER A 30 5.12 14.19 -4.29
C SER A 30 5.37 13.04 -3.30
N SER A 31 6.04 13.32 -2.17
CA SER A 31 6.23 12.31 -1.10
C SER A 31 4.89 11.93 -0.49
N LEU A 32 4.08 12.93 -0.12
CA LEU A 32 2.78 12.71 0.50
C LEU A 32 1.82 11.96 -0.43
N ILE A 33 1.80 12.30 -1.72
CA ILE A 33 0.97 11.56 -2.70
C ILE A 33 1.41 10.10 -2.76
N ASN A 34 2.72 9.81 -2.81
CA ASN A 34 3.21 8.43 -2.83
C ASN A 34 2.84 7.67 -1.55
N GLU A 35 2.97 8.29 -0.37
CA GLU A 35 2.56 7.70 0.91
C GLU A 35 1.06 7.35 0.91
N ILE A 36 0.20 8.29 0.49
CA ILE A 36 -1.26 8.07 0.39
C ILE A 36 -1.56 6.91 -0.58
N LEU A 37 -0.91 6.87 -1.73
CA LEU A 37 -1.12 5.81 -2.71
C LEU A 37 -0.65 4.45 -2.17
N ILE A 38 0.53 4.39 -1.53
CA ILE A 38 1.04 3.18 -0.89
C ILE A 38 0.05 2.71 0.17
N GLU A 39 -0.40 3.58 1.08
CA GLU A 39 -1.35 3.21 2.12
C GLU A 39 -2.68 2.72 1.52
N TYR A 40 -3.19 3.40 0.51
CA TYR A 40 -4.45 3.04 -0.13
C TYR A 40 -4.38 1.67 -0.80
N PHE A 41 -3.31 1.40 -1.55
CA PHE A 41 -3.13 0.12 -2.24
C PHE A 41 -2.68 -1.00 -1.28
N ALA A 42 -1.84 -0.72 -0.29
CA ALA A 42 -1.47 -1.68 0.75
C ALA A 42 -2.67 -2.09 1.61
N LYS A 43 -3.60 -1.16 1.89
CA LYS A 43 -4.88 -1.50 2.56
C LYS A 43 -5.81 -2.32 1.68
N LYS A 44 -5.72 -2.19 0.33
CA LYS A 44 -6.44 -3.08 -0.60
C LYS A 44 -5.84 -4.48 -0.69
N GLU A 45 -4.56 -4.64 -0.39
CA GLU A 45 -3.93 -5.94 -0.09
C GLU A 45 -4.17 -6.39 1.36
N SER A 46 -5.23 -5.89 2.02
CA SER A 46 -5.72 -6.53 3.24
C SER A 46 -5.94 -8.01 2.94
N MET A 47 -5.20 -8.85 3.67
CA MET A 47 -5.36 -10.30 3.67
C MET A 47 -6.73 -10.77 4.19
N PHE A 48 -7.68 -9.86 4.43
CA PHE A 48 -9.09 -10.17 4.59
C PHE A 48 -9.72 -10.52 3.23
N GLY A 49 -9.61 -11.79 2.86
CA GLY A 49 -10.30 -12.38 1.70
C GLY A 49 -9.41 -13.15 0.73
N THR A 50 -8.07 -13.07 0.86
CA THR A 50 -7.11 -13.79 0.01
C THR A 50 -6.48 -15.00 0.67
N MET A 51 -6.85 -15.35 1.91
CA MET A 51 -6.54 -16.69 2.42
C MET A 51 -7.23 -17.73 1.54
N LYS A 52 -6.45 -18.45 0.73
CA LYS A 52 -6.88 -19.74 0.20
C LYS A 52 -7.42 -20.55 1.39
N ARG A 53 -8.57 -21.22 1.22
CA ARG A 53 -9.00 -22.26 2.14
C ARG A 53 -7.82 -23.21 2.30
N VAL A 54 -7.11 -23.11 3.42
CA VAL A 54 -6.17 -24.13 3.84
C VAL A 54 -7.01 -25.38 4.03
N ASP A 55 -6.78 -26.35 3.15
CA ASP A 55 -7.38 -27.67 3.29
C ASP A 55 -6.86 -28.24 4.61
N VAL A 56 -7.76 -28.75 5.44
CA VAL A 56 -7.44 -29.30 6.78
C VAL A 56 -6.48 -30.50 6.66
N ALA A 57 -6.24 -30.99 5.43
CA ALA A 57 -5.21 -31.96 5.09
C ALA A 57 -3.77 -31.49 5.40
N ASP A 58 -3.49 -30.19 5.38
CA ASP A 58 -2.13 -29.64 5.61
C ASP A 58 -1.81 -29.41 7.10
N LEU A 59 -2.79 -29.62 7.99
CA LEU A 59 -2.61 -29.59 9.45
C LEU A 59 -2.23 -30.97 10.03
N ARG A 60 -1.72 -31.89 9.20
CA ARG A 60 -1.28 -33.21 9.69
C ARG A 60 0.08 -33.09 10.39
N ASP A 61 -0.03 -33.11 11.72
CA ASP A 61 0.95 -33.30 12.78
C ASP A 61 2.42 -33.39 12.36
N HIS A 62 3.17 -32.34 12.70
CA HIS A 62 4.62 -32.43 12.88
C HIS A 62 4.95 -33.00 14.27
N ARG A 63 4.25 -34.07 14.69
CA ARG A 63 4.57 -34.86 15.87
C ARG A 63 4.63 -36.33 15.46
N GLU A 64 5.74 -36.95 15.85
CA GLU A 64 6.14 -38.34 15.61
C GLU A 64 6.57 -38.70 14.17
N ARG A 65 7.85 -38.43 13.90
CA ARG A 65 8.70 -39.51 13.38
C ARG A 65 9.71 -39.88 14.46
N LEU A 66 9.51 -41.08 15.02
CA LEU A 66 10.50 -41.83 15.81
C LEU A 66 11.80 -42.02 15.03
#